data_AF-A0AAW9BTG4-F1
#
_entry.id   AF-A0AAW9BTG4-F1
#
_cell.length_a   1.000
_cell.length_b   1.000
_cell.length_c   1.000
_cell.angle_alpha   90.00
_cell.angle_beta   90.00
_cell.angle_gamma   90.00
#
_symmetry.space_group_name_H-M   'P 1'
#
loop_
_entity.id
_entity.type
_entity.pdbx_description
1 polymer ?
#
loop_
_entity_poly.entity_id
_entity_poly.type
_entity_poly.pdbx_seq_one_letter_code
_entity_poly.pdbx_strand_id
1 'polypeptide(L)'
;AVIADAITKFPEEFTQQEKDLALKAAIDSSTYDNYPALQADWDQGVLDRTLTKHIDYIEKNGFTPAIQRVDGEPVFEDYTVESVSYGLENAFYDWAIAQIAKAAGDTQAEEQYLERSKGYKKYFDYNPTEYAEHGVTGFMRPVMIDETFMTPFDPYGTEHETGNYTEGNACQWTWFVPHDVAGLKAIMGGDA
;
A
#
# COMPACT_ATOMS: atom_id res chain seq x y z
N ALA A 1 0.42 12.26 -1.02
CA ALA A 1 1.18 12.77 0.16
C ALA A 1 1.47 14.28 0.10
N VAL A 2 2.21 14.78 -0.91
CA VAL A 2 2.62 16.21 -0.97
C VAL A 2 1.44 17.18 -0.91
N ILE A 3 0.40 16.92 -1.69
CA ILE A 3 -0.83 17.74 -1.73
C ILE A 3 -1.52 17.74 -0.35
N ALA A 4 -1.66 16.56 0.27
CA ALA A 4 -2.26 16.41 1.59
C ALA A 4 -1.52 17.21 2.66
N ASP A 5 -0.17 17.17 2.65
CA ASP A 5 0.67 17.92 3.57
C ASP A 5 0.47 19.44 3.42
N ALA A 6 0.50 19.93 2.18
CA ALA A 6 0.33 21.35 1.87
C ALA A 6 -1.06 21.88 2.30
N ILE A 7 -2.13 21.18 1.90
CA ILE A 7 -3.51 21.58 2.21
C ILE A 7 -3.78 21.52 3.71
N THR A 8 -3.23 20.52 4.42
CA THR A 8 -3.43 20.39 5.87
C THR A 8 -2.70 21.49 6.65
N LYS A 9 -1.50 21.89 6.21
CA LYS A 9 -0.70 22.93 6.88
C LYS A 9 -1.17 24.36 6.59
N PHE A 10 -1.70 24.60 5.39
CA PHE A 10 -2.07 25.93 4.92
C PHE A 10 -3.50 25.96 4.35
N PRO A 11 -4.53 25.56 5.12
CA PRO A 11 -5.89 25.34 4.58
C PRO A 11 -6.56 26.61 4.03
N GLU A 12 -6.15 27.79 4.49
CA GLU A 12 -6.68 29.09 4.03
C GLU A 12 -6.04 29.57 2.71
N GLU A 13 -4.90 28.98 2.30
CA GLU A 13 -4.22 29.31 1.04
C GLU A 13 -4.83 28.58 -0.16
N PHE A 14 -5.80 27.70 0.08
CA PHE A 14 -6.52 26.94 -0.95
C PHE A 14 -8.01 27.25 -0.90
N THR A 15 -8.55 27.64 -2.05
CA THR A 15 -9.99 27.78 -2.25
C THR A 15 -10.69 26.42 -2.16
N GLN A 16 -12.01 26.42 -1.93
CA GLN A 16 -12.79 25.19 -1.94
C GLN A 16 -12.67 24.44 -3.28
N GLN A 17 -12.71 25.18 -4.39
CA GLN A 17 -12.57 24.59 -5.74
C GLN A 17 -11.22 23.88 -5.93
N GLU A 18 -10.13 24.43 -5.39
CA GLU A 18 -8.81 23.80 -5.47
C GLU A 18 -8.74 22.53 -4.61
N LYS A 19 -9.40 22.52 -3.45
CA LYS A 19 -9.51 21.34 -2.58
C LYS A 19 -10.31 20.23 -3.28
N ASP A 20 -11.44 20.57 -3.90
CA ASP A 20 -12.27 19.64 -4.66
C ASP A 20 -11.52 19.06 -5.87
N LEU A 21 -10.76 19.92 -6.59
CA LEU A 21 -9.95 19.49 -7.72
C LEU A 21 -8.79 18.58 -7.29
N ALA A 22 -8.13 18.91 -6.18
CA ALA A 22 -7.09 18.10 -5.58
C ALA A 22 -7.62 16.72 -5.17
N LEU A 23 -8.80 16.67 -4.53
CA LEU A 23 -9.45 15.41 -4.16
C LEU A 23 -9.75 14.57 -5.40
N LYS A 24 -10.40 15.17 -6.41
CA LYS A 24 -10.71 14.48 -7.67
C LYS A 24 -9.45 13.88 -8.30
N ALA A 25 -8.38 14.66 -8.44
CA ALA A 25 -7.14 14.19 -9.04
C ALA A 25 -6.50 13.05 -8.22
N ALA A 26 -6.57 13.13 -6.89
CA ALA A 26 -6.04 12.10 -6.01
C ALA A 26 -6.83 10.79 -6.12
N ILE A 27 -8.16 10.86 -6.15
CA ILE A 27 -9.04 9.71 -6.37
C ILE A 27 -8.77 9.10 -7.75
N ASP A 28 -8.76 9.91 -8.79
CA ASP A 28 -8.47 9.48 -10.17
C ASP A 28 -7.11 8.74 -10.22
N SER A 29 -6.07 9.25 -9.54
CA SER A 29 -4.74 8.60 -9.53
C SER A 29 -4.67 7.29 -8.71
N SER A 30 -5.69 6.99 -7.91
CA SER A 30 -5.76 5.82 -7.02
C SER A 30 -6.80 4.78 -7.46
N THR A 31 -7.39 4.99 -8.64
CA THR A 31 -8.47 4.18 -9.20
C THR A 31 -7.99 3.54 -10.49
N TYR A 32 -7.97 2.21 -10.59
CA TYR A 32 -7.51 1.49 -11.79
C TYR A 32 -8.60 1.41 -12.87
N ASP A 33 -9.88 1.54 -12.52
CA ASP A 33 -11.01 1.51 -13.46
C ASP A 33 -10.94 2.61 -14.54
N ASN A 34 -10.13 3.66 -14.34
CA ASN A 34 -9.89 4.69 -15.35
C ASN A 34 -8.88 4.26 -16.44
N TYR A 35 -8.18 3.13 -16.25
CA TYR A 35 -7.13 2.65 -17.15
C TYR A 35 -7.60 2.58 -18.61
N PRO A 36 -8.78 2.01 -18.96
CA PRO A 36 -9.22 1.95 -20.35
C PRO A 36 -9.41 3.33 -21.00
N ALA A 37 -9.84 4.33 -20.22
CA ALA A 37 -9.99 5.69 -20.72
C ALA A 37 -8.63 6.34 -20.96
N LEU A 38 -7.70 6.20 -20.00
CA LEU A 38 -6.34 6.75 -20.12
C LEU A 38 -5.54 6.07 -21.23
N GLN A 39 -5.75 4.77 -21.45
CA GLN A 39 -5.08 4.00 -22.52
C GLN A 39 -5.40 4.54 -23.93
N ALA A 40 -6.59 5.14 -24.13
CA ALA A 40 -6.94 5.77 -25.40
C ALA A 40 -6.18 7.08 -25.64
N ASP A 41 -5.78 7.77 -24.58
CA ASP A 41 -5.25 9.13 -24.62
C ASP A 41 -3.73 9.20 -24.40
N TRP A 42 -3.14 8.21 -23.73
CA TRP A 42 -1.75 8.21 -23.29
C TRP A 42 -0.90 7.17 -24.03
N ASP A 43 0.41 7.45 -24.12
CA ASP A 43 1.38 6.44 -24.56
C ASP A 43 1.38 5.24 -23.60
N GLN A 44 1.30 4.03 -24.14
CA GLN A 44 1.21 2.80 -23.35
C GLN A 44 2.38 2.65 -22.37
N GLY A 45 3.60 2.96 -22.81
CA GLY A 45 4.78 2.84 -21.96
C GLY A 45 4.80 3.87 -20.82
N VAL A 46 4.11 5.00 -20.96
CA VAL A 46 3.90 5.96 -19.86
C VAL A 46 2.83 5.45 -18.91
N LEU A 47 1.72 4.95 -19.45
CA LEU A 47 0.62 4.41 -18.64
C LEU A 47 1.09 3.23 -17.77
N ASP A 48 1.84 2.30 -18.36
CA ASP A 48 2.37 1.11 -17.68
C ASP A 48 3.28 1.44 -16.49
N ARG A 49 3.87 2.64 -16.46
CA ARG A 49 4.74 3.10 -15.36
C ARG A 49 4.00 4.01 -14.38
N THR A 50 2.85 4.55 -14.76
CA THR A 50 2.09 5.52 -13.95
C THR A 50 0.94 4.86 -13.21
N LEU A 51 0.23 3.93 -13.88
CA LEU A 51 -0.92 3.22 -13.34
C LEU A 51 -0.67 1.71 -13.43
N THR A 52 0.20 1.22 -12.55
CA THR A 52 0.57 -0.21 -12.50
C THR A 52 -0.52 -1.05 -11.82
N LYS A 53 -0.58 -2.34 -12.17
CA LYS A 53 -1.64 -3.30 -11.75
C LYS A 53 -1.80 -3.47 -10.22
N HIS A 54 -0.83 -3.04 -9.41
CA HIS A 54 -0.94 -3.07 -7.95
C HIS A 54 -2.16 -2.30 -7.43
N ILE A 55 -2.57 -1.21 -8.11
CA ILE A 55 -3.77 -0.43 -7.75
C ILE A 55 -5.03 -1.28 -7.95
N ASP A 56 -5.13 -2.01 -9.07
CA ASP A 56 -6.24 -2.94 -9.35
C ASP A 56 -6.39 -3.98 -8.24
N TYR A 57 -5.27 -4.56 -7.80
CA TYR A 57 -5.27 -5.54 -6.72
C TYR A 57 -5.69 -4.92 -5.38
N ILE A 58 -5.26 -3.71 -5.07
CA ILE A 58 -5.68 -3.04 -3.84
C ILE A 58 -7.18 -2.73 -3.88
N GLU A 59 -7.73 -2.30 -5.01
CA GLU A 59 -9.17 -2.05 -5.12
C GLU A 59 -10.01 -3.32 -4.98
N LYS A 60 -9.58 -4.42 -5.60
CA LYS A 60 -10.33 -5.68 -5.60
C LYS A 60 -10.13 -6.51 -4.33
N ASN A 61 -8.89 -6.55 -3.84
CA ASN A 61 -8.47 -7.47 -2.80
C ASN A 61 -8.11 -6.75 -1.49
N GLY A 62 -7.85 -5.45 -1.51
CA GLY A 62 -7.34 -4.70 -0.35
C GLY A 62 -5.86 -4.94 -0.04
N PHE A 63 -5.14 -5.65 -0.91
CA PHE A 63 -3.69 -5.88 -0.86
C PHE A 63 -3.16 -6.22 -2.25
N THR A 64 -1.86 -6.06 -2.44
CA THR A 64 -1.11 -6.50 -3.61
C THR A 64 -0.59 -7.93 -3.39
N PRO A 65 -0.88 -8.88 -4.31
CA PRO A 65 -0.42 -10.25 -4.18
C PRO A 65 1.09 -10.35 -4.39
N ALA A 66 1.72 -11.21 -3.61
CA ALA A 66 3.15 -11.47 -3.64
C ALA A 66 3.58 -12.25 -4.88
N ILE A 67 4.81 -11.98 -5.32
CA ILE A 67 5.53 -12.85 -6.25
C ILE A 67 6.29 -13.92 -5.47
N GLN A 68 6.04 -15.18 -5.80
CA GLN A 68 6.85 -16.32 -5.38
C GLN A 68 7.22 -17.12 -6.61
N ARG A 69 8.48 -17.59 -6.68
CA ARG A 69 8.96 -18.41 -7.79
C ARG A 69 9.37 -19.80 -7.35
N VAL A 70 9.03 -20.81 -8.15
CA VAL A 70 9.52 -22.19 -8.05
C VAL A 70 10.09 -22.56 -9.41
N ASP A 71 11.34 -23.02 -9.45
CA ASP A 71 12.07 -23.33 -10.68
C ASP A 71 12.11 -22.17 -11.70
N GLY A 72 12.08 -20.92 -11.20
CA GLY A 72 12.12 -19.69 -12.01
C GLY A 72 10.76 -19.17 -12.44
N GLU A 73 9.69 -19.94 -12.25
CA GLU A 73 8.33 -19.57 -12.69
C GLU A 73 7.47 -19.09 -11.51
N PRO A 74 6.60 -18.08 -11.72
CA PRO A 74 5.64 -17.66 -10.71
C PRO A 74 4.71 -18.81 -10.26
N VAL A 75 4.48 -18.92 -8.95
CA VAL A 75 3.53 -19.90 -8.38
C VAL A 75 2.09 -19.56 -8.78
N PHE A 76 1.76 -18.27 -8.88
CA PHE A 76 0.48 -17.76 -9.37
C PHE A 76 0.71 -16.80 -10.53
N GLU A 77 -0.25 -16.74 -11.46
CA GLU A 77 -0.23 -15.77 -12.57
C GLU A 77 -0.50 -14.34 -12.09
N ASP A 78 -1.32 -14.19 -11.04
CA ASP A 78 -1.63 -12.90 -10.43
C ASP A 78 -0.66 -12.59 -9.29
N TYR A 79 0.26 -11.66 -9.56
CA TYR A 79 1.25 -11.18 -8.60
C TYR A 79 1.63 -9.73 -8.87
N THR A 80 2.32 -9.14 -7.90
CA THR A 80 2.98 -7.84 -7.98
C THR A 80 4.41 -7.98 -7.48
N VAL A 81 5.38 -7.58 -8.30
CA VAL A 81 6.76 -7.40 -7.83
C VAL A 81 6.79 -6.21 -6.87
N GLU A 82 7.55 -6.32 -5.79
CA GLU A 82 7.59 -5.36 -4.67
C GLU A 82 6.24 -5.25 -3.93
N SER A 83 5.50 -6.35 -3.85
CA SER A 83 4.15 -6.41 -3.26
C SER A 83 4.03 -5.72 -1.90
N VAL A 84 4.85 -6.09 -0.91
CA VAL A 84 4.75 -5.54 0.44
C VAL A 84 5.00 -4.04 0.43
N SER A 85 6.01 -3.57 -0.33
CA SER A 85 6.32 -2.15 -0.47
C SER A 85 5.15 -1.37 -1.06
N TYR A 86 4.61 -1.81 -2.21
CA TYR A 86 3.43 -1.19 -2.80
C TYR A 86 2.22 -1.21 -1.87
N GLY A 87 1.98 -2.30 -1.17
CA GLY A 87 0.86 -2.43 -0.23
C GLY A 87 0.94 -1.43 0.92
N LEU A 88 2.12 -1.29 1.53
CA LEU A 88 2.37 -0.38 2.63
C LEU A 88 2.37 1.10 2.18
N GLU A 89 2.98 1.39 1.03
CA GLU A 89 2.95 2.74 0.45
C GLU A 89 1.53 3.16 0.07
N ASN A 90 0.75 2.30 -0.56
CA ASN A 90 -0.63 2.64 -0.92
C ASN A 90 -1.51 2.80 0.31
N ALA A 91 -1.28 2.05 1.39
CA ALA A 91 -1.97 2.29 2.65
C ALA A 91 -1.70 3.71 3.20
N PHE A 92 -0.46 4.19 3.09
CA PHE A 92 -0.10 5.57 3.43
C PHE A 92 -0.69 6.59 2.44
N TYR A 93 -0.71 6.28 1.14
CA TYR A 93 -1.30 7.15 0.12
C TYR A 93 -2.81 7.28 0.29
N ASP A 94 -3.51 6.20 0.60
CA ASP A 94 -4.94 6.21 0.91
C ASP A 94 -5.22 7.09 2.15
N TRP A 95 -4.40 6.98 3.20
CA TRP A 95 -4.49 7.93 4.31
C TRP A 95 -4.29 9.39 3.87
N ALA A 96 -3.32 9.66 2.99
CA ALA A 96 -3.10 11.00 2.46
C ALA A 96 -4.30 11.50 1.63
N ILE A 97 -4.98 10.63 0.88
CA ILE A 97 -6.22 10.97 0.16
C ILE A 97 -7.34 11.30 1.15
N ALA A 98 -7.49 10.55 2.23
CA ALA A 98 -8.46 10.86 3.27
C ALA A 98 -8.23 12.25 3.89
N GLN A 99 -6.97 12.65 4.07
CA GLN A 99 -6.64 14.01 4.54
C GLN A 99 -7.06 15.11 3.54
N ILE A 100 -6.94 14.85 2.24
CA ILE A 100 -7.42 15.77 1.18
C ILE A 100 -8.95 15.80 1.20
N ALA A 101 -9.60 14.65 1.32
CA ALA A 101 -11.07 14.52 1.37
C ALA A 101 -11.66 15.30 2.55
N LYS A 102 -11.06 15.15 3.73
CA LYS A 102 -11.40 15.92 4.93
C LYS A 102 -11.33 17.43 4.68
N ALA A 103 -10.26 17.90 4.04
CA ALA A 103 -10.09 19.32 3.74
C ALA A 103 -11.12 19.83 2.72
N ALA A 104 -11.50 19.00 1.75
CA ALA A 104 -12.57 19.28 0.80
C ALA A 104 -13.97 19.17 1.42
N GLY A 105 -14.11 18.60 2.62
CA GLY A 105 -15.41 18.39 3.27
C GLY A 105 -16.19 17.19 2.70
N ASP A 106 -15.52 16.29 1.97
CA ASP A 106 -16.10 15.05 1.48
C ASP A 106 -15.94 13.94 2.51
N THR A 107 -16.93 13.81 3.40
CA THR A 107 -16.95 12.81 4.46
C THR A 107 -17.02 11.38 3.93
N GLN A 108 -17.64 11.16 2.76
CA GLN A 108 -17.77 9.83 2.19
C GLN A 108 -16.41 9.32 1.71
N ALA A 109 -15.68 10.16 0.96
CA ALA A 109 -14.33 9.85 0.53
C ALA A 109 -13.37 9.75 1.73
N GLU A 110 -13.49 10.62 2.74
CA GLU A 110 -12.67 10.53 3.96
C GLU A 110 -12.83 9.15 4.63
N GLU A 111 -14.06 8.70 4.89
CA GLU A 111 -14.32 7.40 5.52
C GLU A 111 -13.81 6.23 4.67
N GLN A 112 -14.09 6.23 3.36
CA GLN A 112 -13.65 5.18 2.45
C GLN A 112 -12.12 5.02 2.45
N TYR A 113 -11.40 6.13 2.30
CA TYR A 113 -9.94 6.09 2.21
C TYR A 113 -9.27 5.87 3.57
N LEU A 114 -9.89 6.28 4.68
CA LEU A 114 -9.43 5.89 6.02
C LEU A 114 -9.53 4.37 6.22
N GLU A 115 -10.61 3.72 5.76
CA GLU A 115 -10.70 2.25 5.85
C GLU A 115 -9.67 1.56 4.95
N ARG A 116 -9.49 2.02 3.71
CA ARG A 116 -8.45 1.50 2.81
C ARG A 116 -7.04 1.66 3.39
N SER A 117 -6.77 2.77 4.09
CA SER A 117 -5.47 3.03 4.72
C SER A 117 -5.06 1.99 5.79
N LYS A 118 -5.99 1.14 6.24
CA LYS A 118 -5.71 0.03 7.16
C LYS A 118 -5.25 -1.24 6.44
N GLY A 119 -5.13 -1.22 5.11
CA GLY A 119 -4.70 -2.36 4.28
C GLY A 119 -3.35 -2.94 4.69
N TYR A 120 -2.45 -2.13 5.28
CA TYR A 120 -1.17 -2.60 5.83
C TYR A 120 -1.31 -3.79 6.79
N LYS A 121 -2.44 -3.88 7.51
CA LYS A 121 -2.69 -4.95 8.49
C LYS A 121 -2.75 -6.34 7.85
N LYS A 122 -3.08 -6.43 6.56
CA LYS A 122 -3.11 -7.72 5.83
C LYS A 122 -1.73 -8.37 5.71
N TYR A 123 -0.67 -7.57 5.73
CA TYR A 123 0.70 -8.07 5.59
C TYR A 123 1.33 -8.50 6.90
N PHE A 124 0.79 -8.09 8.05
CA PHE A 124 1.45 -8.38 9.32
C PHE A 124 1.19 -9.81 9.79
N ASP A 125 2.20 -10.66 9.68
CA ASP A 125 2.19 -12.02 10.17
C ASP A 125 2.55 -12.04 11.66
N TYR A 126 1.55 -11.97 12.54
CA TYR A 126 1.75 -12.13 13.98
C TYR A 126 1.97 -13.61 14.31
N ASN A 127 3.23 -14.02 14.41
CA ASN A 127 3.63 -15.37 14.81
C ASN A 127 4.85 -15.36 15.75
N PRO A 128 4.67 -15.02 17.05
CA PRO A 128 5.78 -14.95 18.00
C PRO A 128 6.55 -16.27 18.19
N THR A 129 5.95 -17.41 17.81
CA THR A 129 6.64 -18.72 17.88
C THR A 129 7.59 -18.90 16.71
N GLU A 130 7.15 -18.57 15.48
CA GLU A 130 8.01 -18.58 14.29
C GLU A 130 9.13 -17.55 14.40
N TYR A 131 8.83 -16.38 14.95
CA TYR A 131 9.79 -15.27 15.02
C TYR A 131 10.56 -15.17 16.35
N ALA A 132 10.50 -16.20 17.19
CA ALA A 132 11.12 -16.21 18.51
C ALA A 132 12.63 -15.93 18.46
N GLU A 133 13.33 -16.44 17.44
CA GLU A 133 14.78 -16.22 17.28
C GLU A 133 15.16 -14.78 16.93
N HIS A 134 14.22 -14.03 16.35
CA HIS A 134 14.41 -12.62 15.99
C HIS A 134 14.01 -11.66 17.14
N GLY A 135 13.40 -12.17 18.21
CA GLY A 135 12.95 -11.36 19.34
C GLY A 135 11.80 -10.41 18.99
N VAL A 136 11.00 -10.73 17.98
CA VAL A 136 9.83 -9.96 17.53
C VAL A 136 8.58 -10.83 17.50
N THR A 137 7.41 -10.20 17.43
CA THR A 137 6.12 -10.89 17.35
C THR A 137 5.69 -11.20 15.91
N GLY A 138 6.25 -10.49 14.93
CA GLY A 138 5.83 -10.58 13.53
C GLY A 138 6.60 -9.66 12.61
N PHE A 139 6.41 -9.87 11.31
CA PHE A 139 6.91 -9.02 10.23
C PHE A 139 5.79 -8.74 9.22
N MET A 140 5.94 -7.67 8.44
CA MET A 140 5.16 -7.49 7.21
C MET A 140 5.66 -8.51 6.19
N ARG A 141 4.92 -9.61 6.04
CA ARG A 141 5.26 -10.76 5.20
C ARG A 141 4.47 -10.71 3.89
N PRO A 142 5.05 -11.15 2.74
CA PRO A 142 4.33 -11.16 1.48
C PRO A 142 3.11 -12.08 1.54
N VAL A 143 1.98 -11.59 1.03
CA VAL A 143 0.69 -12.30 1.01
C VAL A 143 0.41 -12.76 -0.42
N MET A 144 0.22 -14.06 -0.62
CA MET A 144 -0.12 -14.65 -1.91
C MET A 144 -1.55 -14.29 -2.33
N ILE A 145 -1.89 -14.46 -3.61
CA ILE A 145 -3.24 -14.13 -4.12
C ILE A 145 -4.36 -14.94 -3.47
N ASP A 146 -4.05 -16.13 -2.93
CA ASP A 146 -4.98 -16.97 -2.16
C ASP A 146 -5.08 -16.59 -0.67
N GLU A 147 -4.55 -15.41 -0.31
CA GLU A 147 -4.50 -14.84 1.04
C GLU A 147 -3.62 -15.60 2.05
N THR A 148 -2.82 -16.58 1.59
CA THR A 148 -1.81 -17.22 2.44
C THR A 148 -0.53 -16.40 2.52
N PHE A 149 0.21 -16.50 3.63
CA PHE A 149 1.55 -15.92 3.69
C PHE A 149 2.55 -16.74 2.88
N MET A 150 3.44 -16.06 2.15
CA MET A 150 4.48 -16.70 1.32
C MET A 150 5.41 -17.58 2.18
N THR A 151 5.63 -18.84 1.76
CA THR A 151 6.53 -19.80 2.45
C THR A 151 7.46 -20.51 1.45
N PRO A 152 8.75 -20.75 1.76
CA PRO A 152 9.46 -20.34 2.99
C PRO A 152 9.67 -18.82 3.05
N PHE A 153 9.96 -18.29 4.24
CA PHE A 153 10.17 -16.86 4.47
C PHE A 153 11.46 -16.62 5.25
N ASP A 154 12.27 -15.69 4.77
CA ASP A 154 13.47 -15.18 5.43
C ASP A 154 13.30 -13.66 5.61
N PRO A 155 13.16 -13.14 6.85
CA PRO A 155 12.96 -11.71 7.08
C PRO A 155 14.18 -10.86 6.73
N TYR A 156 15.36 -11.47 6.56
CA TYR A 156 16.58 -10.80 6.12
C TYR A 156 16.80 -10.89 4.61
N GLY A 157 16.03 -11.72 3.91
CA GLY A 157 16.15 -11.95 2.48
C GLY A 157 15.95 -10.67 1.66
N THR A 158 16.81 -10.49 0.65
CA THR A 158 16.76 -9.35 -0.28
C THR A 158 16.81 -9.86 -1.71
N GLU A 159 15.94 -9.34 -2.56
CA GLU A 159 15.88 -9.65 -3.99
C GLU A 159 15.69 -8.35 -4.77
N HIS A 160 16.75 -7.87 -5.42
CA HIS A 160 16.74 -6.61 -6.16
C HIS A 160 15.75 -6.68 -7.34
N GLU A 161 14.83 -5.71 -7.41
CA GLU A 161 13.85 -5.48 -8.51
C GLU A 161 12.91 -6.65 -8.86
N THR A 162 12.99 -7.77 -8.14
CA THR A 162 12.34 -9.03 -8.51
C THR A 162 11.59 -9.68 -7.36
N GLY A 163 11.85 -9.23 -6.13
CA GLY A 163 11.25 -9.73 -4.91
C GLY A 163 9.97 -9.01 -4.49
N ASN A 164 9.69 -9.05 -3.20
CA ASN A 164 8.47 -8.47 -2.60
C ASN A 164 8.72 -7.17 -1.82
N TYR A 165 9.97 -6.71 -1.74
CA TYR A 165 10.37 -5.49 -1.06
C TYR A 165 11.24 -4.63 -1.99
N THR A 166 10.92 -3.35 -2.13
CA THR A 166 11.76 -2.36 -2.82
C THR A 166 12.97 -2.02 -1.96
N GLU A 167 14.18 -2.25 -2.49
CA GLU A 167 15.47 -1.81 -1.92
C GLU A 167 15.69 -2.14 -0.43
N GLY A 168 15.16 -3.28 0.02
CA GLY A 168 15.23 -3.65 1.43
C GLY A 168 14.69 -5.05 1.73
N ASN A 169 14.38 -5.29 3.00
CA ASN A 169 13.82 -6.53 3.50
C ASN A 169 12.70 -6.30 4.53
N ALA A 170 12.16 -7.38 5.07
CA ALA A 170 11.05 -7.34 6.02
C ALA A 170 11.40 -6.55 7.29
N CYS A 171 12.64 -6.62 7.77
CA CYS A 171 13.07 -5.88 8.96
C CYS A 171 12.94 -4.36 8.80
N GLN A 172 13.14 -3.84 7.59
CA GLN A 172 12.99 -2.41 7.31
C GLN A 172 11.53 -2.05 7.02
N TRP A 173 10.89 -2.79 6.12
CA TRP A 173 9.53 -2.49 5.66
C TRP A 173 8.47 -2.67 6.74
N THR A 174 8.72 -3.50 7.76
CA THR A 174 7.78 -3.70 8.87
C THR A 174 7.42 -2.41 9.62
N TRP A 175 8.28 -1.39 9.56
CA TRP A 175 8.08 -0.12 10.24
C TRP A 175 7.35 0.94 9.40
N PHE A 176 7.06 0.66 8.12
CA PHE A 176 6.47 1.63 7.20
C PHE A 176 4.94 1.77 7.38
N VAL A 177 4.52 2.29 8.54
CA VAL A 177 3.13 2.66 8.84
C VAL A 177 3.10 4.04 9.52
N PRO A 178 3.64 5.10 8.88
CA PRO A 178 3.81 6.40 9.54
C PRO A 178 2.48 7.10 9.85
N HIS A 179 1.39 6.76 9.13
CA HIS A 179 0.06 7.32 9.34
C HIS A 179 -0.70 6.71 10.53
N ASP A 180 -0.32 5.51 10.99
CA ASP A 180 -1.05 4.78 12.03
C ASP A 180 -0.10 4.01 12.96
N VAL A 181 0.79 4.75 13.64
CA VAL A 181 1.76 4.18 14.60
C VAL A 181 1.05 3.44 15.75
N ALA A 182 -0.11 3.92 16.19
CA ALA A 182 -0.90 3.27 17.22
C ALA A 182 -1.46 1.92 16.74
N GLY A 183 -1.97 1.87 15.52
CA GLY A 183 -2.43 0.62 14.89
C GLY A 183 -1.29 -0.36 14.65
N LEU A 184 -0.13 0.10 14.19
CA LEU A 184 1.08 -0.72 14.06
C LEU A 184 1.47 -1.36 15.40
N LYS A 185 1.55 -0.56 16.46
CA LYS A 185 1.82 -1.05 17.81
C LYS A 185 0.79 -2.11 18.25
N ALA A 186 -0.49 -1.89 17.96
CA ALA A 186 -1.55 -2.82 18.33
C ALA A 186 -1.39 -4.19 17.64
N ILE A 187 -1.11 -4.21 16.33
CA ILE A 187 -0.90 -5.47 15.59
C ILE A 187 0.40 -6.18 16.00
N MET A 188 1.40 -5.43 16.47
CA MET A 188 2.66 -5.97 16.99
C MET A 188 2.56 -6.58 18.40
N GLY A 189 1.40 -6.50 19.06
CA GLY A 189 1.21 -7.08 20.41
C GLY A 189 1.18 -6.07 21.56
N GLY A 190 1.24 -4.76 21.29
CA GLY A 190 1.05 -3.71 22.29
C GLY A 190 2.30 -3.36 23.11
N ASP A 191 2.09 -2.67 24.23
CA ASP A 191 3.14 -2.47 25.24
C ASP A 191 3.34 -3.76 26.05
N ALA A 192 4.60 -4.02 26.44
CA ALA A 192 4.95 -5.03 27.43
C ALA A 192 4.75 -4.52 28.87
#